data_AF-A0A5E4I223-F1
#
_entry.id   AF-A0A5E4I223-F1
#
_cell.length_a   1.000
_cell.length_b   1.000
_cell.length_c   1.000
_cell.angle_alpha   90.00
_cell.angle_beta   90.00
_cell.angle_gamma   90.00
#
_symmetry.space_group_name_H-M   'P 1'
#
loop_
_entity.id
_entity.type
_entity.pdbx_description
1 polymer ?
#
loop_
_entity_poly.entity_id
_entity_poly.type
_entity_poly.pdbx_seq_one_letter_code
_entity_poly.pdbx_strand_id
1 'polypeptide(L)'
;MNTKQKGQKKELIAKHEMEAQGWTCIFRTFTIKMGKFFKGIDFADIFDLVFVAEGGHWYFMSCKHFKDAGHGRTETREAIKDFIRKYKINCGMDSSGTMQFWIWIWNPARWTGRGKNKEWVKAHWEKIEVKP
;
A
#
# COMPACT_ATOMS: atom_id res chain seq x y z
N MET A 1 22.41 6.82 -1.10
CA MET A 1 21.20 6.11 -1.57
C MET A 1 20.08 7.12 -1.78
N ASN A 2 19.65 7.32 -3.04
CA ASN A 2 18.61 8.27 -3.44
C ASN A 2 17.23 7.84 -2.88
N THR A 3 16.33 8.79 -2.60
CA THR A 3 14.94 8.60 -2.15
C THR A 3 14.20 7.51 -2.92
N LYS A 4 14.38 7.43 -4.25
CA LYS A 4 13.78 6.38 -5.09
C LYS A 4 14.20 4.96 -4.71
N GLN A 5 15.50 4.75 -4.46
CA GLN A 5 16.04 3.45 -4.04
C GLN A 5 15.52 3.04 -2.65
N LYS A 6 15.29 4.03 -1.76
CA LYS A 6 14.69 3.79 -0.44
C LYS A 6 13.22 3.40 -0.52
N GLY A 7 12.46 3.93 -1.48
CA GLY A 7 11.08 3.52 -1.77
C GLY A 7 11.03 2.08 -2.27
N GLN A 8 11.83 1.78 -3.29
CA GLN A 8 11.91 0.45 -3.91
C GLN A 8 12.29 -0.66 -2.93
N LYS A 9 13.18 -0.40 -1.97
CA LYS A 9 13.55 -1.38 -0.95
C LYS A 9 12.36 -1.76 -0.06
N LYS A 10 11.48 -0.82 0.25
CA LYS A 10 10.32 -1.06 1.12
C LYS A 10 9.22 -1.82 0.38
N GLU A 11 8.94 -1.42 -0.86
CA GLU A 11 8.03 -2.18 -1.73
C GLU A 11 8.50 -3.64 -1.86
N LEU A 12 9.82 -3.87 -2.00
CA LEU A 12 10.38 -5.21 -2.08
C LEU A 12 10.15 -6.01 -0.79
N ILE A 13 10.32 -5.38 0.39
CA ILE A 13 10.02 -6.01 1.68
C ILE A 13 8.53 -6.39 1.75
N ALA A 14 7.63 -5.46 1.43
CA ALA A 14 6.19 -5.71 1.47
C ALA A 14 5.77 -6.81 0.47
N LYS A 15 6.38 -6.83 -0.72
CA LYS A 15 6.22 -7.92 -1.70
C LYS A 15 6.59 -9.26 -1.11
N HIS A 16 7.79 -9.38 -0.53
CA HIS A 16 8.23 -10.65 0.07
C HIS A 16 7.35 -11.08 1.24
N GLU A 17 6.88 -10.15 2.07
CA GLU A 17 5.93 -10.46 3.15
C GLU A 17 4.60 -11.04 2.62
N MET A 18 4.07 -10.50 1.51
CA MET A 18 2.84 -11.00 0.90
C MET A 18 3.05 -12.33 0.17
N GLU A 19 4.16 -12.48 -0.56
CA GLU A 19 4.52 -13.73 -1.24
C GLU A 19 4.71 -14.89 -0.25
N ALA A 20 5.30 -14.62 0.92
CA ALA A 20 5.42 -15.60 2.00
C ALA A 20 4.06 -16.04 2.58
N GLN A 21 3.00 -15.25 2.39
CA GLN A 21 1.63 -15.57 2.78
C GLN A 21 0.83 -16.26 1.65
N GLY A 22 1.47 -16.63 0.55
CA GLY A 22 0.82 -17.32 -0.58
C GLY A 22 0.16 -16.40 -1.61
N TRP A 23 0.43 -15.09 -1.56
CA TRP A 23 -0.08 -14.14 -2.54
C TRP A 23 0.88 -13.99 -3.73
N THR A 24 0.32 -13.90 -4.94
CA THR A 24 1.11 -13.63 -6.16
C THR A 24 1.09 -12.15 -6.50
N CYS A 25 2.27 -11.52 -6.56
CA CYS A 25 2.39 -10.12 -6.99
C CYS A 25 2.26 -10.00 -8.51
N ILE A 26 1.26 -9.26 -8.98
CA ILE A 26 0.97 -9.10 -10.42
C ILE A 26 1.22 -7.68 -10.93
N PHE A 27 1.34 -6.71 -10.03
CA PHE A 27 1.68 -5.33 -10.36
C PHE A 27 2.62 -4.74 -9.33
N ARG A 28 3.58 -3.95 -9.82
CA ARG A 28 4.37 -3.05 -9.00
C ARG A 28 4.70 -1.79 -9.81
N THR A 29 4.53 -0.62 -9.20
CA THR A 29 4.57 0.69 -9.87
C THR A 29 5.90 1.03 -10.55
N PHE A 30 7.02 0.47 -10.09
CA PHE A 30 8.32 0.66 -10.76
C PHE A 30 8.37 0.10 -12.19
N THR A 31 7.42 -0.76 -12.56
CA THR A 31 7.44 -1.53 -13.81
C THR A 31 6.63 -0.88 -14.94
N ILE A 32 5.71 0.05 -14.65
CA ILE A 32 4.79 0.58 -15.65
C ILE A 32 4.80 2.10 -15.63
N LYS A 33 5.51 2.72 -16.59
CA LYS A 33 5.16 4.08 -17.03
C LYS A 33 3.93 3.93 -17.90
N MET A 34 2.74 4.08 -17.34
CA MET A 34 1.52 4.16 -18.14
C MET A 34 1.67 5.41 -19.02
N GLY A 35 1.88 5.21 -20.33
CA GLY A 35 2.33 6.25 -21.25
C GLY A 35 1.36 7.44 -21.38
N LYS A 36 1.71 8.39 -22.27
CA LYS A 36 1.01 9.67 -22.56
C LYS A 36 -0.51 9.63 -22.78
N PHE A 37 -1.11 8.44 -22.84
CA PHE A 37 -2.53 8.19 -23.06
C PHE A 37 -3.33 7.95 -21.77
N PHE A 38 -2.69 7.74 -20.62
CA PHE A 38 -3.34 7.65 -19.32
C PHE A 38 -3.27 8.99 -18.58
N LYS A 39 -4.00 9.99 -19.09
CA LYS A 39 -4.19 11.28 -18.39
C LYS A 39 -5.39 11.19 -17.45
N GLY A 40 -5.12 11.01 -16.16
CA GLY A 40 -6.10 11.13 -15.08
C GLY A 40 -5.91 10.03 -14.04
N ILE A 41 -5.49 10.42 -12.82
CA ILE A 41 -5.23 9.56 -11.66
C ILE A 41 -4.61 8.22 -12.08
N ASP A 42 -3.30 8.22 -12.29
CA ASP A 42 -2.62 7.02 -12.75
C ASP A 42 -2.84 5.94 -11.68
N PHE A 43 -3.24 4.74 -12.09
CA PHE A 43 -3.41 3.61 -11.16
C PHE A 43 -2.12 3.40 -10.35
N ALA A 44 -0.98 3.65 -11.00
CA ALA A 44 0.36 3.70 -10.46
C ALA A 44 0.61 4.84 -9.44
N ASP A 45 -0.15 5.93 -9.46
CA ASP A 45 -0.07 7.03 -8.47
C ASP A 45 -0.75 6.64 -7.16
N ILE A 46 -1.80 5.80 -7.22
CA ILE A 46 -2.57 5.38 -6.06
C ILE A 46 -1.93 4.16 -5.40
N PHE A 47 -1.66 3.12 -6.19
CA PHE A 47 -1.19 1.83 -5.70
C PHE A 47 0.25 1.59 -6.10
N ASP A 48 1.05 1.07 -5.18
CA ASP A 48 2.44 0.68 -5.41
C ASP A 48 2.57 -0.79 -5.80
N LEU A 49 1.65 -1.63 -5.33
CA LEU A 49 1.67 -3.08 -5.43
C LEU A 49 0.24 -3.64 -5.55
N VAL A 50 0.05 -4.67 -6.38
CA VAL A 50 -1.19 -5.46 -6.43
C VAL A 50 -0.86 -6.94 -6.36
N PHE A 51 -1.63 -7.67 -5.56
CA PHE A 51 -1.52 -9.10 -5.40
C PHE A 51 -2.83 -9.81 -5.68
N VAL A 52 -2.73 -11.07 -6.07
CA VAL A 52 -3.84 -12.00 -6.21
C VAL A 52 -3.54 -13.27 -5.42
N ALA A 53 -4.52 -13.77 -4.67
CA ALA A 53 -4.47 -15.09 -4.05
C ALA A 53 -5.37 -16.08 -4.82
N GLU A 54 -5.16 -17.38 -4.57
CA GLU A 54 -6.08 -18.42 -5.04
C GLU A 54 -7.52 -18.11 -4.57
N GLY A 55 -8.51 -18.41 -5.41
CA GLY A 55 -9.90 -18.02 -5.16
C GLY A 55 -10.26 -16.61 -5.66
N GLY A 56 -9.36 -15.93 -6.38
CA GLY A 56 -9.68 -14.65 -7.03
C GLY A 56 -9.76 -13.47 -6.07
N HIS A 57 -9.08 -13.55 -4.93
CA HIS A 57 -8.96 -12.42 -3.99
C HIS A 57 -7.84 -11.49 -4.44
N TRP A 58 -8.13 -10.19 -4.49
CA TRP A 58 -7.22 -9.13 -4.90
C TRP A 58 -6.86 -8.23 -3.74
N TYR A 59 -5.60 -7.86 -3.66
CA TYR A 59 -5.06 -6.97 -2.62
C TYR A 59 -4.33 -5.80 -3.28
N PHE A 60 -4.90 -4.61 -3.16
CA PHE A 60 -4.36 -3.36 -3.68
C PHE A 60 -3.67 -2.61 -2.55
N MET A 61 -2.39 -2.27 -2.74
CA MET A 61 -1.55 -1.75 -1.67
C MET A 61 -0.81 -0.48 -2.08
N SER A 62 -0.91 0.55 -1.22
CA SER A 62 -0.09 1.76 -1.29
C SER A 62 0.91 1.77 -0.14
N CYS A 63 2.21 1.80 -0.42
CA CYS A 63 3.31 1.77 0.54
C CYS A 63 3.81 3.18 0.82
N LYS A 64 3.61 3.68 2.05
CA LYS A 64 4.09 4.99 2.49
C LYS A 64 5.16 4.86 3.56
N HIS A 65 6.03 5.85 3.65
CA HIS A 65 6.95 5.97 4.79
C HIS A 65 6.27 6.74 5.92
N PHE A 66 6.58 6.43 7.18
CA PHE A 66 6.02 7.17 8.32
C PHE A 66 6.19 8.70 8.20
N LYS A 67 7.33 9.18 7.70
CA LYS A 67 7.56 10.63 7.54
C LYS A 67 6.59 11.30 6.57
N ASP A 68 6.06 10.52 5.63
CA ASP A 68 5.15 10.98 4.59
C ASP A 68 3.68 10.70 4.98
N ALA A 69 3.46 10.00 6.11
CA ALA A 69 2.15 9.50 6.53
C ALA A 69 1.28 10.54 7.25
N GLY A 70 1.76 11.76 7.52
CA GLY A 70 0.92 12.82 8.08
C GLY A 70 -0.14 13.28 7.08
N HIS A 71 0.27 14.07 6.09
CA HIS A 71 -0.63 14.56 5.03
C HIS A 71 -0.88 13.51 3.95
N GLY A 72 0.16 12.73 3.58
CA GLY A 72 0.05 11.75 2.50
C GLY A 72 -0.87 10.57 2.81
N ARG A 73 -1.11 10.23 4.09
CA ARG A 73 -2.07 9.16 4.48
C ARG A 73 -3.50 9.56 4.16
N THR A 74 -3.89 10.79 4.47
CA THR A 74 -5.26 11.27 4.23
C THR A 74 -5.52 11.41 2.74
N GLU A 75 -4.60 12.02 1.99
CA GLU A 75 -4.71 12.14 0.53
C GLU A 75 -4.78 10.79 -0.17
N THR A 76 -3.89 9.85 0.20
CA THR A 76 -3.91 8.49 -0.37
C THR A 76 -5.23 7.77 -0.04
N ARG A 77 -5.75 7.95 1.18
CA ARG A 77 -7.02 7.35 1.59
C ARG A 77 -8.19 7.86 0.76
N GLU A 78 -8.28 9.17 0.56
CA GLU A 78 -9.35 9.75 -0.26
C GLU A 78 -9.19 9.37 -1.74
N ALA A 79 -7.97 9.32 -2.28
CA ALA A 79 -7.71 8.84 -3.63
C ALA A 79 -8.16 7.37 -3.84
N ILE A 80 -7.93 6.51 -2.84
CA ILE A 80 -8.41 5.11 -2.87
C ILE A 80 -9.94 5.06 -2.82
N LYS A 81 -10.60 5.85 -1.95
CA LYS A 81 -12.06 5.91 -1.91
C LYS A 81 -12.65 6.43 -3.21
N ASP A 82 -12.03 7.45 -3.81
CA ASP A 82 -12.44 7.98 -5.11
C ASP A 82 -12.30 6.93 -6.21
N PHE A 83 -11.22 6.16 -6.19
CA PHE A 83 -11.02 5.02 -7.10
C PHE A 83 -12.13 3.98 -6.94
N ILE A 84 -12.41 3.54 -5.71
CA ILE A 84 -13.49 2.57 -5.41
C ILE A 84 -14.84 3.08 -5.91
N ARG A 85 -15.18 4.35 -5.62
CA ARG A 85 -16.44 4.98 -6.04
C ARG A 85 -16.54 5.13 -7.56
N LYS A 86 -15.49 5.64 -8.20
CA LYS A 86 -15.44 5.89 -9.66
C LYS A 86 -15.64 4.60 -10.46
N TYR A 87 -15.00 3.52 -10.04
CA TYR A 87 -15.05 2.24 -10.74
C TYR A 87 -16.10 1.26 -10.19
N LYS A 88 -16.91 1.69 -9.21
CA LYS A 88 -17.97 0.88 -8.58
C LYS A 88 -17.47 -0.49 -8.12
N ILE A 89 -16.31 -0.51 -7.47
CA ILE A 89 -15.65 -1.77 -7.08
C ILE A 89 -16.38 -2.41 -5.91
N ASN A 90 -16.72 -3.69 -6.04
CA ASN A 90 -17.30 -4.46 -4.95
C ASN A 90 -16.20 -4.83 -3.93
N CYS A 91 -16.28 -4.26 -2.73
CA CYS A 91 -15.33 -4.49 -1.64
C CYS A 91 -15.99 -5.42 -0.61
N GLY A 92 -15.57 -6.68 -0.48
CA GLY A 92 -16.13 -7.60 0.52
C GLY A 92 -15.80 -9.09 0.34
N MET A 93 -15.87 -9.86 1.43
CA MET A 93 -15.77 -11.32 1.43
C MET A 93 -17.08 -11.93 0.88
N ASP A 94 -17.14 -12.20 -0.41
CA ASP A 94 -18.07 -13.16 -0.96
C ASP A 94 -17.33 -14.19 -1.83
N SER A 95 -18.03 -15.25 -2.18
CA SER A 95 -17.53 -16.42 -2.90
C SER A 95 -17.11 -16.14 -4.36
N SER A 96 -17.15 -14.89 -4.82
CA SER A 96 -16.84 -14.50 -6.21
C SER A 96 -15.53 -13.72 -6.38
N GLY A 97 -14.77 -13.55 -5.31
CA GLY A 97 -13.46 -12.89 -5.31
C GLY A 97 -13.52 -11.51 -4.67
N THR A 98 -12.70 -11.30 -3.63
CA THR A 98 -12.72 -10.09 -2.81
C THR A 98 -11.66 -9.10 -3.27
N MET A 99 -12.00 -7.83 -3.44
CA MET A 99 -11.00 -6.76 -3.55
C MET A 99 -10.80 -6.07 -2.20
N GLN A 100 -9.56 -6.02 -1.72
CA GLN A 100 -9.17 -5.31 -0.50
C GLN A 100 -8.19 -4.18 -0.83
N PHE A 101 -8.35 -3.04 -0.14
CA PHE A 101 -7.54 -1.84 -0.37
C PHE A 101 -6.83 -1.43 0.91
N TRP A 102 -5.52 -1.24 0.84
CA TRP A 102 -4.70 -1.01 2.03
C TRP A 102 -3.64 0.07 1.83
N ILE A 103 -3.40 0.82 2.90
CA ILE A 103 -2.24 1.69 3.05
C ILE A 103 -1.30 1.04 4.04
N TRP A 104 -0.08 0.74 3.62
CA TRP A 104 0.98 0.20 4.47
C TRP A 104 1.96 1.31 4.79
N ILE A 105 2.12 1.63 6.07
CA ILE A 105 3.04 2.67 6.54
C ILE A 105 4.26 2.01 7.17
N TRP A 106 5.43 2.22 6.55
CA TRP A 106 6.70 1.75 7.11
C TRP A 106 7.10 2.62 8.28
N ASN A 107 7.05 2.05 9.48
CA ASN A 107 7.57 2.64 10.70
C ASN A 107 9.02 2.17 10.89
N PRO A 108 10.04 3.03 10.67
CA PRO A 108 11.42 2.65 10.96
C PRO A 108 11.63 2.49 12.47
N ALA A 109 12.62 1.69 12.87
CA ALA A 109 12.98 1.54 14.26
C ALA A 109 13.35 2.91 14.86
N ARG A 110 12.76 3.23 16.01
CA ARG A 110 12.92 4.54 16.66
C ARG A 110 12.57 4.45 18.14
N TRP A 111 13.07 5.43 18.89
CA TRP A 111 12.54 5.74 20.21
C TRP A 111 11.18 6.45 20.09
N THR A 112 10.19 6.00 20.85
CA THR A 112 8.88 6.64 21.02
C THR A 112 8.67 7.02 22.49
N GLY A 113 7.63 7.83 22.78
CA GLY A 113 7.32 8.28 24.14
C GLY A 113 8.19 9.46 24.63
N ARG A 114 8.01 9.84 25.90
CA ARG A 114 8.76 10.93 26.57
C ARG A 114 9.14 10.52 28.00
N GLY A 115 10.30 11.00 28.47
CA GLY A 115 10.77 10.79 29.84
C GLY A 115 10.92 9.30 30.18
N LYS A 116 10.33 8.89 31.31
CA LYS A 116 10.39 7.49 31.80
C LYS A 116 9.64 6.49 30.91
N ASN A 117 8.73 6.97 30.04
CA ASN A 117 7.96 6.13 29.12
C ASN A 117 8.62 6.04 27.73
N LYS A 118 9.94 6.25 27.66
CA LYS A 118 10.68 6.19 26.40
C LYS A 118 10.99 4.73 26.07
N GLU A 119 10.47 4.23 24.96
CA GLU A 119 10.63 2.83 24.54
C GLU A 119 11.22 2.73 23.13
N TRP A 120 11.99 1.67 22.89
CA TRP A 120 12.53 1.39 21.56
C TRP A 120 11.56 0.51 20.80
N VAL A 121 10.97 1.06 19.73
CA VAL A 121 10.06 0.33 18.86
C VAL A 121 10.84 -0.20 17.68
N LYS A 122 10.75 -1.51 17.44
CA LYS A 122 11.35 -2.16 16.25
C LYS A 122 10.64 -1.70 14.98
N ALA A 123 11.36 -1.79 13.86
CA ALA A 123 10.78 -1.45 12.57
C ALA A 123 9.62 -2.40 12.24
N HIS A 124 8.52 -1.87 11.73
CA HIS A 124 7.31 -2.64 11.41
C HIS A 124 6.46 -1.91 10.37
N TRP A 125 5.54 -2.65 9.76
CA TRP A 125 4.46 -2.08 8.96
C TRP A 125 3.22 -1.82 9.82
N GLU A 126 2.67 -0.62 9.74
CA GLU A 126 1.30 -0.34 10.17
C GLU A 126 0.39 -0.50 8.94
N LYS A 127 -0.60 -1.38 9.01
CA LYS A 127 -1.51 -1.69 7.90
C LYS A 127 -2.87 -1.06 8.18
N ILE A 128 -3.37 -0.27 7.24
CA ILE A 128 -4.65 0.43 7.36
C ILE A 128 -5.54 0.02 6.20
N GLU A 129 -6.65 -0.65 6.51
CA GLU A 129 -7.67 -0.99 5.52
C GLU A 129 -8.45 0.27 5.14
N VAL A 130 -8.65 0.47 3.84
CA VAL A 130 -9.50 1.53 3.29
C VAL A 130 -10.79 0.88 2.81
N LYS A 131 -11.87 1.16 3.53
CA LYS A 131 -13.24 0.81 3.15
C LYS A 131 -13.88 1.97 2.37
N PRO A 132 -14.93 1.68 1.56
CA PRO A 132 -15.72 2.71 0.88
C PRO A 132 -16.16 3.85 1.80
#